data_AF-A0A955V5U4-F1
#
_entry.id   AF-A0A955V5U4-F1
#
_cell.length_a   1.000
_cell.length_b   1.000
_cell.length_c   1.000
_cell.angle_alpha   90.00
_cell.angle_beta   90.00
_cell.angle_gamma   90.00
#
_symmetry.space_group_name_H-M   'P 1'
#
loop_
_entity.id
_entity.type
_entity.pdbx_description
1 polymer ?
#
loop_
_entity_poly.entity_id
_entity_poly.type
_entity_poly.pdbx_seq_one_letter_code
_entity_poly.pdbx_strand_id
1 'polypeptide(L)'
;CVGCHLGDYQTAEPDHVERGFDTNCVTCHTVAAWKPATFDHDQFWPLTGKHLTATCESCHVGGVYAGTPRDCEGCHRTDYDATTRPAHASVGIPANCTQCHDTDDWHTSTFPQHDRLFPITSGRHRNFGCADCHADAGDYSVFTCTGCHTGEHEISRMNRKHQGEVSGYQSTLDQYGVERGCYHCHPDGRADD
;
A
#
# COMPACT_ATOMS: atom_id res chain seq x y z
N CYS A 1 -30.68 -24.38 11.97
CA CYS A 1 -29.75 -25.24 12.73
C CYS A 1 -29.81 -24.92 14.23
N VAL A 2 -29.29 -23.77 14.68
CA VAL A 2 -29.20 -23.44 16.12
C VAL A 2 -30.54 -23.37 16.86
N GLY A 3 -31.66 -23.05 16.19
CA GLY A 3 -32.99 -22.99 16.81
C GLY A 3 -33.46 -24.29 17.47
N CYS A 4 -32.96 -25.45 17.01
CA CYS A 4 -33.21 -26.74 17.65
C CYS A 4 -31.95 -27.29 18.35
N HIS A 5 -30.76 -26.95 17.84
CA HIS A 5 -29.47 -27.49 18.26
C HIS A 5 -28.65 -26.50 19.11
N LEU A 6 -29.30 -25.65 19.90
CA LEU A 6 -28.61 -24.65 20.73
C LEU A 6 -27.74 -25.33 21.80
N GLY A 7 -28.23 -26.40 22.43
CA GLY A 7 -27.46 -27.16 23.41
C GLY A 7 -26.20 -27.76 22.78
N ASP A 8 -26.33 -28.38 21.61
CA ASP A 8 -25.19 -28.95 20.88
C ASP A 8 -24.13 -27.90 20.52
N TYR A 9 -24.57 -26.68 20.16
CA TYR A 9 -23.66 -25.56 19.90
C TYR A 9 -22.92 -25.11 21.17
N GLN A 10 -23.61 -25.02 22.30
CA GLN A 10 -23.04 -24.54 23.57
C GLN A 10 -22.08 -25.53 24.23
N THR A 11 -22.20 -26.82 23.92
CA THR A 11 -21.34 -27.88 24.48
C THR A 11 -20.45 -28.54 23.43
N ALA A 12 -20.24 -27.86 22.29
CA ALA A 12 -19.38 -28.37 21.22
C ALA A 12 -17.91 -28.37 21.65
N GLU A 13 -17.12 -29.24 21.03
CA GLU A 13 -15.67 -29.30 21.19
C GLU A 13 -15.01 -29.16 19.81
N PRO A 14 -14.18 -28.12 19.58
CA PRO A 14 -13.82 -27.03 20.52
C PRO A 14 -15.02 -26.16 20.93
N ASP A 15 -14.93 -25.48 22.08
CA ASP A 15 -16.01 -24.62 22.61
C ASP A 15 -16.38 -23.52 21.62
N HIS A 16 -17.54 -23.64 20.98
CA HIS A 16 -17.97 -22.67 19.97
C HIS A 16 -18.27 -21.28 20.53
N VAL A 17 -18.70 -21.19 21.79
CA VAL A 17 -19.06 -19.93 22.43
C VAL A 17 -17.79 -19.17 22.82
N GLU A 18 -16.86 -19.83 23.49
CA GLU A 18 -15.58 -19.25 23.90
C GLU A 18 -14.74 -18.83 22.68
N ARG A 19 -14.74 -19.66 21.64
CA ARG A 19 -13.99 -19.41 20.40
C ARG A 19 -14.69 -18.44 19.45
N GLY A 20 -15.94 -18.05 19.75
CA GLY A 20 -16.71 -17.11 18.94
C GLY A 20 -17.08 -17.63 17.55
N PHE A 21 -17.31 -18.93 17.38
CA PHE A 21 -17.81 -19.44 16.10
C PHE A 21 -19.25 -18.97 15.85
N ASP A 22 -19.58 -18.68 14.61
CA ASP A 22 -20.93 -18.26 14.25
C ASP A 22 -21.97 -19.37 14.44
N THR A 23 -23.26 -19.02 14.37
CA THR A 23 -24.36 -19.98 14.47
C THR A 23 -24.84 -20.51 13.10
N ASN A 24 -24.16 -20.14 12.03
CA ASN A 24 -24.35 -20.66 10.69
C ASN A 24 -23.55 -21.96 10.51
N CYS A 25 -24.07 -23.04 11.12
CA CYS A 25 -23.35 -24.32 11.21
C CYS A 25 -22.86 -24.89 9.86
N VAL A 26 -23.51 -24.54 8.74
CA VAL A 26 -23.15 -25.04 7.40
C VAL A 26 -21.87 -24.46 6.84
N THR A 27 -21.33 -23.42 7.48
CA THR A 27 -19.98 -22.89 7.20
C THR A 27 -18.91 -23.97 7.44
N CYS A 28 -19.09 -24.80 8.47
CA CYS A 28 -18.09 -25.77 8.91
C CYS A 28 -18.57 -27.23 8.83
N HIS A 29 -19.88 -27.45 8.93
CA HIS A 29 -20.49 -28.77 9.05
C HIS A 29 -21.38 -29.07 7.85
N THR A 30 -21.42 -30.33 7.43
CA THR A 30 -22.42 -30.79 6.48
C THR A 30 -23.44 -31.68 7.17
N VAL A 31 -24.68 -31.68 6.67
CA VAL A 31 -25.73 -32.58 7.19
C VAL A 31 -25.41 -34.06 6.93
N ALA A 32 -24.59 -34.36 5.92
CA ALA A 32 -24.17 -35.71 5.58
C ALA A 32 -22.98 -36.20 6.44
N ALA A 33 -22.10 -35.29 6.83
CA ALA A 33 -20.93 -35.55 7.67
C ALA A 33 -20.68 -34.34 8.57
N TRP A 34 -21.14 -34.45 9.83
CA TRP A 34 -21.01 -33.37 10.81
C TRP A 34 -19.59 -33.26 11.39
N LYS A 35 -18.86 -34.38 11.44
CA LYS A 35 -17.46 -34.44 11.87
C LYS A 35 -16.63 -35.27 10.88
N PRO A 36 -15.36 -34.89 10.60
CA PRO A 36 -14.72 -33.64 11.02
C PRO A 36 -15.38 -32.42 10.36
N ALA A 37 -15.29 -31.27 11.03
CA ALA A 37 -15.65 -30.00 10.42
C ALA A 37 -14.55 -29.57 9.44
N THR A 38 -14.94 -28.87 8.38
CA THR A 38 -14.01 -28.29 7.41
C THR A 38 -14.33 -26.82 7.24
N PHE A 39 -13.32 -25.95 7.24
CA PHE A 39 -13.49 -24.53 6.99
C PHE A 39 -12.66 -24.13 5.78
N ASP A 40 -13.24 -23.31 4.91
CA ASP A 40 -12.62 -22.84 3.68
C ASP A 40 -12.38 -21.34 3.77
N HIS A 41 -11.12 -20.93 3.96
CA HIS A 41 -10.74 -19.52 4.05
C HIS A 41 -11.12 -18.75 2.77
N ASP A 42 -11.09 -19.38 1.60
CA ASP A 42 -11.36 -18.69 0.33
C ASP A 42 -12.79 -18.16 0.22
N GLN A 43 -13.71 -18.69 1.03
CA GLN A 43 -15.10 -18.24 1.09
C GLN A 43 -15.31 -17.00 1.97
N PHE A 44 -14.35 -16.66 2.84
CA PHE A 44 -14.48 -15.61 3.84
C PHE A 44 -13.38 -14.56 3.73
N TRP A 45 -12.14 -15.01 3.80
CA TRP A 45 -10.96 -14.21 3.51
C TRP A 45 -9.86 -15.14 2.95
N PRO A 46 -9.64 -15.11 1.62
CA PRO A 46 -8.53 -15.80 0.98
C PRO A 46 -7.19 -15.39 1.56
N LEU A 47 -6.42 -16.37 2.03
CA LEU A 47 -5.04 -16.15 2.45
C LEU A 47 -4.16 -16.10 1.20
N THR A 48 -3.40 -15.02 1.03
CA THR A 48 -2.52 -14.82 -0.11
C THR A 48 -1.09 -14.52 0.33
N GLY A 49 -0.13 -14.84 -0.53
CA GLY A 49 1.30 -14.60 -0.29
C GLY A 49 1.79 -15.11 1.06
N LYS A 50 2.44 -14.24 1.84
CA LYS A 50 3.01 -14.61 3.16
C LYS A 50 1.97 -15.05 4.19
N HIS A 51 0.69 -14.69 4.03
CA HIS A 51 -0.37 -15.15 4.94
C HIS A 51 -0.70 -16.64 4.78
N LEU A 52 -0.32 -17.29 3.67
CA LEU A 52 -0.57 -18.72 3.45
C LEU A 52 0.12 -19.62 4.49
N THR A 53 1.20 -19.14 5.09
CA THR A 53 1.97 -19.87 6.11
C THR A 53 1.70 -19.39 7.53
N ALA A 54 0.72 -18.50 7.72
CA ALA A 54 0.34 -17.98 9.02
C ALA A 54 -0.28 -19.10 9.88
N THR A 55 0.01 -19.10 11.19
CA THR A 55 -0.68 -20.00 12.11
C THR A 55 -2.07 -19.45 12.45
N CYS A 56 -3.01 -20.32 12.82
CA CYS A 56 -4.36 -19.91 13.19
C CYS A 56 -4.35 -18.81 14.26
N GLU A 57 -3.49 -18.96 15.27
CA GLU A 57 -3.37 -18.07 16.43
C GLU A 57 -2.74 -16.71 16.08
N SER A 58 -2.04 -16.60 14.95
CA SER A 58 -1.45 -15.33 14.52
C SER A 58 -2.52 -14.31 14.11
N CYS A 59 -3.69 -14.78 13.64
CA CYS A 59 -4.84 -13.96 13.30
C CYS A 59 -5.97 -14.08 14.33
N HIS A 60 -6.22 -15.30 14.82
CA HIS A 60 -7.26 -15.62 15.80
C HIS A 60 -6.67 -15.61 17.20
N VAL A 61 -6.31 -14.41 17.67
CA VAL A 61 -5.63 -14.19 18.94
C VAL A 61 -6.45 -14.76 20.10
N GLY A 62 -5.80 -15.52 20.98
CA GLY A 62 -6.47 -16.20 22.09
C GLY A 62 -7.40 -17.34 21.64
N GLY A 63 -7.33 -17.76 20.37
CA GLY A 63 -8.24 -18.74 19.79
C GLY A 63 -9.62 -18.17 19.48
N VAL A 64 -9.81 -16.85 19.51
CA VAL A 64 -11.09 -16.22 19.17
C VAL A 64 -11.15 -15.99 17.66
N TYR A 65 -12.13 -16.62 17.01
CA TYR A 65 -12.30 -16.58 15.55
C TYR A 65 -13.26 -15.47 15.11
N ALA A 66 -14.18 -15.06 15.98
CA ALA A 66 -15.03 -13.90 15.73
C ALA A 66 -14.22 -12.60 15.76
N GLY A 67 -14.54 -11.69 14.84
CA GLY A 67 -14.06 -10.31 14.88
C GLY A 67 -12.58 -10.13 14.52
N THR A 68 -11.90 -11.17 14.05
CA THR A 68 -10.59 -11.01 13.40
C THR A 68 -10.73 -9.97 12.29
N PRO A 69 -9.93 -8.88 12.32
CA PRO A 69 -10.02 -7.80 11.34
C PRO A 69 -9.91 -8.34 9.91
N ARG A 70 -10.47 -7.61 8.93
CA ARG A 70 -10.50 -8.02 7.50
C ARG A 70 -9.72 -7.12 6.55
N ASP A 71 -8.97 -6.22 7.14
CA ASP A 71 -8.26 -5.14 6.50
C ASP A 71 -6.82 -5.12 6.99
N CYS A 72 -5.92 -4.61 6.16
CA CYS A 72 -4.49 -4.60 6.46
C CYS A 72 -4.20 -3.87 7.78
N GLU A 73 -4.84 -2.72 8.00
CA GLU A 73 -4.60 -1.88 9.18
C GLU A 73 -5.06 -2.54 10.48
N GLY A 74 -6.12 -3.35 10.44
CA GLY A 74 -6.63 -4.08 11.59
C GLY A 74 -5.56 -4.92 12.30
N CYS A 75 -4.54 -5.37 11.58
CA CYS A 75 -3.38 -6.08 12.13
C CYS A 75 -2.07 -5.28 12.03
N HIS A 76 -1.87 -4.56 10.92
CA HIS A 76 -0.59 -3.92 10.57
C HIS A 76 -0.56 -2.40 10.82
N ARG A 77 -1.45 -1.85 11.67
CA ARG A 77 -1.42 -0.44 12.08
C ARG A 77 -0.04 -0.02 12.61
N THR A 78 0.53 -0.83 13.50
CA THR A 78 1.85 -0.55 14.09
C THR A 78 2.93 -0.49 13.03
N ASP A 79 2.90 -1.39 12.05
CA ASP A 79 3.87 -1.41 10.95
C ASP A 79 3.72 -0.16 10.07
N TYR A 80 2.47 0.22 9.75
CA TYR A 80 2.15 1.44 9.02
C TYR A 80 2.70 2.69 9.72
N ASP A 81 2.46 2.82 11.04
CA ASP A 81 2.91 3.96 11.85
C ASP A 81 4.44 4.01 12.02
N ALA A 82 5.10 2.85 11.98
CA ALA A 82 6.55 2.73 12.16
C ALA A 82 7.37 2.87 10.85
N THR A 83 6.71 2.98 9.69
CA THR A 83 7.40 3.18 8.42
C THR A 83 8.24 4.46 8.43
N THR A 84 9.41 4.42 7.79
CA THR A 84 10.32 5.59 7.69
C THR A 84 10.77 5.89 6.27
N ARG A 85 10.44 5.02 5.31
CA ARG A 85 10.95 5.09 3.93
C ARG A 85 9.87 4.70 2.90
N PRO A 86 8.90 5.57 2.61
CA PRO A 86 8.61 6.84 3.29
C PRO A 86 7.87 6.60 4.62
N ALA A 87 7.82 7.61 5.49
CA ALA A 87 6.99 7.57 6.70
C ALA A 87 5.53 7.85 6.36
N HIS A 88 4.73 6.80 6.15
CA HIS A 88 3.39 6.88 5.55
C HIS A 88 2.51 7.93 6.22
N ALA A 89 2.42 7.89 7.56
CA ALA A 89 1.60 8.81 8.33
C ALA A 89 2.06 10.28 8.20
N SER A 90 3.37 10.54 8.16
CA SER A 90 3.89 11.92 8.06
C SER A 90 3.77 12.49 6.66
N VAL A 91 3.77 11.63 5.63
CA VAL A 91 3.61 12.04 4.23
C VAL A 91 2.18 11.91 3.71
N GLY A 92 1.20 11.63 4.58
CA GLY A 92 -0.21 11.58 4.20
C GLY A 92 -0.58 10.41 3.26
N ILE A 93 0.22 9.34 3.21
CA ILE A 93 -0.12 8.15 2.40
C ILE A 93 -1.36 7.48 3.01
N PRO A 94 -2.45 7.28 2.26
CA PRO A 94 -3.61 6.59 2.78
C PRO A 94 -3.28 5.12 3.02
N ALA A 95 -3.87 4.53 4.04
CA ALA A 95 -3.61 3.14 4.37
C ALA A 95 -4.41 2.12 3.55
N ASN A 96 -4.71 2.49 2.31
CA ASN A 96 -5.13 1.52 1.31
C ASN A 96 -3.88 0.81 0.78
N CYS A 97 -3.37 -0.13 1.58
CA CYS A 97 -2.06 -0.76 1.37
C CYS A 97 -1.91 -1.41 -0.01
N THR A 98 -3.00 -1.97 -0.54
CA THR A 98 -3.01 -2.70 -1.83
C THR A 98 -2.83 -1.80 -3.04
N GLN A 99 -2.79 -0.48 -2.86
CA GLN A 99 -2.38 0.44 -3.94
C GLN A 99 -0.91 0.29 -4.29
N CYS A 100 -0.07 -0.06 -3.32
CA CYS A 100 1.38 -0.12 -3.50
C CYS A 100 2.00 -1.46 -3.10
N HIS A 101 1.44 -2.14 -2.11
CA HIS A 101 1.95 -3.39 -1.58
C HIS A 101 1.09 -4.56 -2.02
N ASP A 102 1.71 -5.73 -2.15
CA ASP A 102 1.01 -7.00 -2.24
C ASP A 102 1.43 -7.91 -1.08
N THR A 103 0.74 -9.05 -0.97
CA THR A 103 1.00 -10.01 0.10
C THR A 103 2.17 -10.94 -0.20
N ASP A 104 2.67 -10.99 -1.43
CA ASP A 104 3.75 -11.89 -1.85
C ASP A 104 5.11 -11.32 -1.45
N ASP A 105 5.33 -10.03 -1.71
CA ASP A 105 6.52 -9.27 -1.31
C ASP A 105 6.16 -7.87 -0.80
N TRP A 106 5.85 -7.80 0.49
CA TRP A 106 5.50 -6.54 1.16
C TRP A 106 6.55 -5.44 1.04
N HIS A 107 7.84 -5.80 0.95
CA HIS A 107 8.92 -4.82 0.94
C HIS A 107 9.12 -4.20 -0.44
N THR A 108 8.78 -4.93 -1.50
CA THR A 108 8.78 -4.41 -2.87
C THR A 108 7.45 -3.70 -3.12
N SER A 109 7.36 -2.45 -2.69
CA SER A 109 6.24 -1.59 -3.08
C SER A 109 6.37 -1.20 -4.55
N THR A 110 5.28 -1.31 -5.32
CA THR A 110 5.21 -0.78 -6.68
C THR A 110 4.23 0.38 -6.70
N PHE A 111 4.45 1.39 -7.55
CA PHE A 111 3.42 2.40 -7.79
C PHE A 111 3.29 2.67 -9.29
N PRO A 112 2.72 1.71 -10.05
CA PRO A 112 2.69 1.77 -11.52
C PRO A 112 1.94 2.99 -12.06
N GLN A 113 1.03 3.55 -11.28
CA GLN A 113 0.29 4.76 -11.64
C GLN A 113 1.23 5.97 -11.70
N HIS A 114 2.26 6.04 -10.85
CA HIS A 114 3.24 7.11 -10.89
C HIS A 114 4.11 7.04 -12.14
N ASP A 115 4.47 5.84 -12.61
CA ASP A 115 5.27 5.71 -13.83
C ASP A 115 4.57 6.24 -15.10
N ARG A 116 3.24 6.41 -15.06
CA ARG A 116 2.49 7.09 -16.12
C ARG A 116 2.67 8.61 -16.10
N LEU A 117 3.03 9.16 -14.95
CA LEU A 117 3.33 10.57 -14.76
C LEU A 117 4.83 10.80 -14.92
N PHE A 118 5.65 10.09 -14.14
CA PHE A 118 7.10 10.16 -14.15
C PHE A 118 7.70 8.80 -13.72
N PRO A 119 8.65 8.22 -14.48
CA PRO A 119 9.17 6.88 -14.21
C PRO A 119 10.02 6.84 -12.93
N ILE A 120 9.48 6.27 -11.86
CA ILE A 120 10.15 6.07 -10.57
C ILE A 120 10.43 4.61 -10.26
N THR A 121 9.90 3.67 -11.04
CA THR A 121 10.33 2.25 -10.95
C THR A 121 11.48 1.93 -11.92
N SER A 122 11.81 2.87 -12.81
CA SER A 122 12.84 2.70 -13.83
C SER A 122 13.70 3.96 -14.00
N GLY A 123 14.72 3.89 -14.86
CA GLY A 123 15.60 5.04 -15.11
C GLY A 123 16.53 5.38 -13.93
N ARG A 124 17.00 6.63 -13.92
CA ARG A 124 18.02 7.12 -12.96
C ARG A 124 17.43 7.51 -11.60
N HIS A 125 16.13 7.72 -11.50
CA HIS A 125 15.45 8.15 -10.27
C HIS A 125 14.79 7.01 -9.48
N ARG A 126 15.02 5.74 -9.88
CA ARG A 126 14.31 4.58 -9.32
C ARG A 126 14.57 4.22 -7.84
N ASN A 127 15.48 4.92 -7.19
CA ASN A 127 15.92 4.64 -5.82
C ASN A 127 15.64 5.80 -4.85
N PHE A 128 14.90 6.82 -5.29
CA PHE A 128 14.48 7.94 -4.45
C PHE A 128 13.17 7.62 -3.75
N GLY A 129 13.02 8.10 -2.53
CA GLY A 129 11.74 8.10 -1.81
C GLY A 129 10.85 9.25 -2.29
N CYS A 130 9.55 9.16 -2.00
CA CYS A 130 8.58 10.16 -2.44
C CYS A 130 8.94 11.58 -1.99
N ALA A 131 9.40 11.72 -0.74
CA ALA A 131 9.78 13.00 -0.14
C ALA A 131 11.07 13.61 -0.72
N ASP A 132 11.85 12.86 -1.50
CA ASP A 132 13.03 13.40 -2.18
C ASP A 132 12.63 14.32 -3.35
N CYS A 133 11.43 14.14 -3.91
CA CYS A 133 10.89 14.97 -5.00
C CYS A 133 9.66 15.79 -4.56
N HIS A 134 8.75 15.20 -3.80
CA HIS A 134 7.52 15.84 -3.33
C HIS A 134 7.76 16.55 -2.00
N ALA A 135 7.84 17.88 -2.05
CA ALA A 135 8.20 18.71 -0.91
C ALA A 135 7.03 18.90 0.09
N ASP A 136 5.80 18.66 -0.35
CA ASP A 136 4.60 18.77 0.48
C ASP A 136 3.92 17.40 0.63
N ALA A 137 3.79 16.96 1.89
CA ALA A 137 3.10 15.74 2.29
C ALA A 137 1.58 15.77 2.07
N GLY A 138 0.98 16.96 2.06
CA GLY A 138 -0.45 17.17 1.82
C GLY A 138 -0.80 17.44 0.35
N ASP A 139 0.21 17.77 -0.47
CA ASP A 139 0.03 18.09 -1.89
C ASP A 139 1.18 17.55 -2.74
N TYR A 140 1.04 16.31 -3.21
CA TYR A 140 1.98 15.66 -4.12
C TYR A 140 2.10 16.36 -5.49
N SER A 141 1.26 17.36 -5.81
CA SER A 141 1.46 18.19 -7.01
C SER A 141 2.59 19.22 -6.84
N VAL A 142 3.06 19.43 -5.60
CA VAL A 142 4.21 20.27 -5.27
C VAL A 142 5.48 19.41 -5.27
N PHE A 143 6.29 19.57 -6.31
CA PHE A 143 7.56 18.86 -6.46
C PHE A 143 8.64 19.76 -7.07
N THR A 144 9.90 19.35 -6.91
CA THR A 144 11.07 20.01 -7.53
C THR A 144 11.89 19.00 -8.32
N CYS A 145 12.40 19.41 -9.48
CA CYS A 145 13.35 18.65 -10.29
C CYS A 145 14.78 19.11 -10.01
N THR A 146 14.98 20.35 -9.53
CA THR A 146 16.29 20.90 -9.20
C THR A 146 16.62 20.83 -7.71
N GLY A 147 17.92 20.90 -7.40
CA GLY A 147 18.43 21.02 -6.04
C GLY A 147 18.94 19.73 -5.38
N CYS A 148 18.76 18.56 -5.98
CA CYS A 148 19.18 17.28 -5.40
C CYS A 148 20.65 16.90 -5.72
N HIS A 149 21.10 17.12 -6.95
CA HIS A 149 22.48 16.82 -7.37
C HIS A 149 23.14 18.03 -8.02
N THR A 150 24.41 18.24 -7.67
CA THR A 150 25.27 19.17 -8.38
C THR A 150 25.50 18.64 -9.80
N GLY A 151 25.17 19.43 -10.82
CA GLY A 151 25.38 19.06 -12.21
C GLY A 151 24.10 18.89 -13.03
N GLU A 152 23.35 17.78 -12.89
CA GLU A 152 22.35 17.45 -13.92
C GLU A 152 21.12 18.37 -13.94
N HIS A 153 20.56 18.71 -12.77
CA HIS A 153 19.38 19.59 -12.64
C HIS A 153 19.70 20.81 -11.79
N GLU A 154 20.75 21.55 -12.14
CA GLU A 154 21.03 22.86 -11.53
C GLU A 154 20.41 23.96 -12.40
N ILE A 155 19.57 24.85 -11.83
CA ILE A 155 18.90 25.94 -12.56
C ILE A 155 19.89 26.73 -13.41
N SER A 156 21.06 27.09 -12.86
CA SER A 156 22.06 27.88 -13.60
C SER A 156 22.53 27.17 -14.87
N ARG A 157 22.69 25.84 -14.82
CA ARG A 157 23.13 25.02 -15.95
C ARG A 157 22.00 24.77 -16.93
N MET A 158 20.80 24.48 -16.45
CA MET A 158 19.62 24.27 -17.31
C MET A 158 19.31 25.53 -18.11
N ASN A 159 19.46 26.70 -17.49
CA ASN A 159 19.29 27.98 -18.18
C ASN A 159 20.26 28.16 -19.33
N ARG A 160 21.53 27.77 -19.17
CA ARG A 160 22.53 27.85 -20.24
C ARG A 160 22.25 26.86 -21.37
N LYS A 161 21.77 25.65 -21.07
CA LYS A 161 21.44 24.65 -22.08
C LYS A 161 20.24 25.06 -22.92
N HIS A 162 19.16 25.50 -22.28
CA HIS A 162 17.94 25.90 -23.00
C HIS A 162 18.03 27.28 -23.67
N GLN A 163 19.10 28.05 -23.40
CA GLN A 163 19.30 29.38 -23.98
C GLN A 163 19.45 29.29 -25.50
N GLY A 164 18.41 29.72 -26.22
CA GLY A 164 18.40 29.74 -27.68
C GLY A 164 17.90 28.44 -28.34
N GLU A 165 17.73 27.37 -27.57
CA GLU A 165 17.11 26.12 -28.03
C GLU A 165 15.59 26.13 -27.81
N VAL A 166 15.13 26.71 -26.69
CA VAL A 166 13.70 26.79 -26.35
C VAL A 166 13.23 28.26 -26.36
N SER A 167 12.43 28.60 -27.36
CA SER A 167 11.84 29.94 -27.47
C SER A 167 10.89 30.23 -26.31
N GLY A 168 11.15 31.30 -25.54
CA GLY A 168 10.31 31.69 -24.40
C GLY A 168 10.59 30.95 -23.10
N TYR A 169 11.71 30.23 -23.00
CA TYR A 169 12.13 29.59 -21.75
C TYR A 169 12.31 30.61 -20.63
N GLN A 170 11.42 30.56 -19.63
CA GLN A 170 11.51 31.32 -18.39
C GLN A 170 11.85 30.36 -17.26
N SER A 171 13.06 30.45 -16.72
CA SER A 171 13.54 29.62 -15.61
C SER A 171 12.95 29.97 -14.26
N THR A 172 11.96 30.86 -14.24
CA THR A 172 11.37 31.34 -13.00
C THR A 172 10.31 30.35 -12.60
N LEU A 173 10.47 29.82 -11.39
CA LEU A 173 9.41 29.19 -10.61
C LEU A 173 8.09 29.92 -10.89
N ASP A 174 7.00 29.17 -11.09
CA ASP A 174 5.69 29.82 -11.14
C ASP A 174 5.42 30.54 -9.81
N GLN A 175 4.32 31.31 -9.72
CA GLN A 175 3.96 32.05 -8.51
C GLN A 175 3.79 31.18 -7.24
N TYR A 176 3.86 29.85 -7.38
CA TYR A 176 3.76 28.86 -6.31
C TYR A 176 5.09 28.16 -6.01
N GLY A 177 6.20 28.55 -6.65
CA GLY A 177 7.51 27.95 -6.40
C GLY A 177 7.72 26.63 -7.16
N VAL A 178 6.91 26.30 -8.17
CA VAL A 178 6.94 24.99 -8.83
C VAL A 178 7.59 25.06 -10.21
N GLU A 179 8.50 24.11 -10.48
CA GLU A 179 9.26 23.98 -11.74
C GLU A 179 8.46 23.33 -12.87
N ARG A 180 7.16 23.65 -12.98
CA ARG A 180 6.24 22.95 -13.91
C ARG A 180 6.65 23.01 -15.38
N GLY A 181 7.50 23.97 -15.76
CA GLY A 181 8.07 24.03 -17.11
C GLY A 181 8.96 22.83 -17.45
N CYS A 182 9.75 22.32 -16.49
CA CYS A 182 10.65 21.20 -16.73
C CYS A 182 9.87 19.91 -17.02
N TYR A 183 8.88 19.59 -16.18
CA TYR A 183 8.05 18.40 -16.34
C TYR A 183 7.20 18.42 -17.61
N HIS A 184 6.75 19.61 -18.05
CA HIS A 184 5.96 19.73 -19.27
C HIS A 184 6.74 19.31 -20.52
N CYS A 185 8.02 19.65 -20.59
CA CYS A 185 8.89 19.31 -21.73
C CYS A 185 9.58 17.96 -21.54
N HIS A 186 9.91 17.57 -20.30
CA HIS A 186 10.61 16.33 -19.96
C HIS A 186 9.77 15.47 -19.00
N PRO A 187 8.64 14.92 -19.46
CA PRO A 187 7.75 14.12 -18.62
C PRO A 187 8.40 12.85 -18.08
N ASP A 188 9.46 12.35 -18.74
CA ASP A 188 10.18 11.15 -18.29
C ASP A 188 11.52 11.45 -17.56
N GLY A 189 11.88 12.74 -17.48
CA GLY A 189 13.11 13.21 -16.86
C GLY A 189 14.37 13.01 -17.70
N ARG A 190 14.24 12.70 -18.99
CA ARG A 190 15.36 12.65 -19.94
C ARG A 190 15.44 13.92 -20.77
N ALA A 191 16.64 14.18 -21.31
CA ALA A 191 16.93 15.39 -22.07
C ALA A 191 16.56 15.26 -23.57
N ASP A 192 16.18 14.08 -24.03
CA ASP A 192 15.86 13.73 -25.42
C ASP A 192 14.35 13.67 -25.74
N ASP A 193 13.50 13.93 -24.74
CA ASP A 193 12.06 14.21 -24.90
C ASP A 193 11.82 15.51 -25.70
#